data_AF-A0A7U4QLG4-F1
#
_entry.id   AF-A0A7U4QLG4-F1
#
_cell.length_a   1.000
_cell.length_b   1.000
_cell.length_c   1.000
_cell.angle_alpha   90.00
_cell.angle_beta   90.00
_cell.angle_gamma   90.00
#
_symmetry.space_group_name_H-M   'P 1'
#
loop_
_entity.id
_entity.type
_entity.pdbx_description
1 polymer ?
#
loop_
_entity_poly.entity_id
_entity_poly.type
_entity_poly.pdbx_seq_one_letter_code
_entity_poly.pdbx_strand_id
1 'polypeptide(L)'
;MKKTKCHNCGKPAIVTYNNGKLALCLDCNLKFQQAQELIFRRNVKMLNYLTAEIEAVGGLPRLFPRYKVSSPVYYKGDLILNNINIQNSNVGVINTGNVESIDVSLTFLKEQGNEEIAELIKILTKEIIKNKDIVENQKNEILEQLAFITEQLSIPKEQRKTSILKTIFATIFTSISGFSNLLEILEKVKKLIF
;
A
#
# COMPACT_ATOMS: atom_id res chain seq x y z
N MET A 1 -34.61 -9.39 4.86
CA MET A 1 -34.07 -8.86 3.58
C MET A 1 -32.90 -9.73 3.13
N LYS A 2 -32.93 -10.25 1.90
CA LYS A 2 -31.82 -11.03 1.33
C LYS A 2 -30.64 -10.08 1.12
N LYS A 3 -29.51 -10.27 1.83
CA LYS A 3 -28.33 -9.43 1.67
C LYS A 3 -27.75 -9.63 0.26
N THR A 4 -27.83 -8.61 -0.58
CA THR A 4 -27.24 -8.61 -1.93
C THR A 4 -25.72 -8.69 -1.81
N LYS A 5 -25.08 -9.59 -2.56
CA LYS A 5 -23.62 -9.73 -2.56
C LYS A 5 -22.98 -8.75 -3.53
N CYS A 6 -21.77 -8.30 -3.22
CA CYS A 6 -20.94 -7.48 -4.07
C CYS A 6 -20.58 -8.25 -5.34
N HIS A 7 -20.76 -7.61 -6.49
CA HIS A 7 -20.53 -8.19 -7.80
C HIS A 7 -19.05 -8.53 -8.04
N ASN A 8 -18.12 -7.78 -7.43
CA ASN A 8 -16.69 -7.95 -7.66
C ASN A 8 -16.02 -8.91 -6.66
N CYS A 9 -16.39 -8.86 -5.37
CA CYS A 9 -15.67 -9.58 -4.30
C CYS A 9 -16.55 -10.47 -3.41
N GLY A 10 -17.86 -10.56 -3.67
CA GLY A 10 -18.76 -11.43 -2.91
C GLY A 10 -19.11 -10.97 -1.48
N LYS A 11 -18.43 -9.96 -0.91
CA LYS A 11 -18.76 -9.31 0.37
C LYS A 11 -20.19 -8.74 0.36
N PRO A 12 -20.86 -8.49 1.51
CA PRO A 12 -22.17 -7.84 1.52
C PRO A 12 -22.12 -6.47 0.84
N ALA A 13 -23.01 -6.26 -0.14
CA ALA A 13 -23.14 -4.99 -0.83
C ALA A 13 -23.96 -4.00 -0.02
N ILE A 14 -23.57 -2.72 -0.09
CA ILE A 14 -24.25 -1.60 0.58
C ILE A 14 -24.67 -0.51 -0.41
N VAL A 15 -24.11 -0.51 -1.63
CA VAL A 15 -24.42 0.44 -2.69
C VAL A 15 -24.86 -0.33 -3.93
N THR A 16 -25.88 0.18 -4.62
CA THR A 16 -26.36 -0.36 -5.89
C THR A 16 -26.36 0.71 -6.97
N TYR A 17 -26.00 0.31 -8.18
CA TYR A 17 -25.98 1.10 -9.40
C TYR A 17 -26.89 0.44 -10.45
N ASN A 18 -27.31 1.23 -11.45
CA ASN A 18 -28.13 0.77 -12.57
C ASN A 18 -29.36 -0.01 -12.11
N ASN A 19 -30.14 0.59 -11.20
CA ASN A 19 -31.36 0.00 -10.65
C ASN A 19 -31.16 -1.41 -10.06
N GLY A 20 -30.04 -1.63 -9.35
CA GLY A 20 -29.76 -2.89 -8.67
C GLY A 20 -28.99 -3.93 -9.49
N LYS A 21 -28.68 -3.67 -10.76
CA LYS A 21 -27.90 -4.61 -11.60
C LYS A 21 -26.45 -4.75 -11.16
N LEU A 22 -25.88 -3.69 -10.58
CA LEU A 22 -24.52 -3.71 -10.06
C LEU A 22 -24.57 -3.36 -8.57
N ALA A 23 -24.21 -4.31 -7.71
CA ALA A 23 -24.14 -4.11 -6.28
C ALA A 23 -22.68 -4.16 -5.83
N LEU A 24 -22.22 -3.16 -5.07
CA LEU A 24 -20.84 -3.06 -4.61
C LEU A 24 -20.78 -2.99 -3.07
N CYS A 25 -19.75 -3.62 -2.50
CA CYS A 25 -19.35 -3.36 -1.11
C CYS A 25 -18.66 -2.00 -1.00
N LEU A 26 -18.44 -1.53 0.23
CA LEU A 26 -17.80 -0.25 0.50
C LEU A 26 -16.44 -0.12 -0.23
N ASP A 27 -15.55 -1.11 -0.08
CA ASP A 27 -14.21 -1.08 -0.67
C ASP A 27 -14.23 -1.02 -2.20
N CYS A 28 -15.06 -1.87 -2.83
CA CYS A 28 -15.16 -1.92 -4.28
C CYS A 28 -15.81 -0.66 -4.84
N ASN A 29 -16.77 -0.08 -4.09
CA ASN A 29 -17.39 1.19 -4.44
C ASN A 29 -16.38 2.34 -4.36
N LEU A 30 -15.56 2.40 -3.31
CA LEU A 30 -14.52 3.41 -3.17
C LEU A 30 -13.53 3.36 -4.34
N LYS A 31 -13.03 2.16 -4.67
CA LYS A 31 -12.13 1.95 -5.82
C LYS A 31 -12.80 2.35 -7.14
N PHE A 32 -14.08 2.02 -7.32
CA PHE A 32 -14.83 2.42 -8.50
C PHE A 32 -14.95 3.95 -8.62
N GLN A 33 -15.28 4.65 -7.53
CA GLN A 33 -15.35 6.11 -7.51
C GLN A 33 -13.98 6.76 -7.79
N GLN A 34 -12.90 6.23 -7.22
CA GLN A 34 -11.54 6.68 -7.52
C GLN A 34 -11.19 6.53 -9.00
N ALA A 35 -11.55 5.41 -9.63
CA ALA A 35 -11.33 5.21 -11.06
C ALA A 35 -12.13 6.21 -11.92
N GLN A 36 -13.39 6.47 -11.57
CA GLN A 36 -14.22 7.48 -12.25
C GLN A 36 -13.61 8.88 -12.14
N GLU A 37 -13.12 9.25 -10.97
CA GLU A 37 -12.45 10.54 -10.74
C GLU A 37 -11.18 10.69 -11.60
N LEU A 38 -10.38 9.63 -11.75
CA LEU A 38 -9.20 9.64 -12.64
C LEU A 38 -9.58 9.87 -14.10
N ILE A 39 -10.64 9.20 -14.58
CA ILE A 39 -11.18 9.38 -15.93
C ILE A 39 -11.70 10.82 -16.11
N PHE A 40 -12.48 11.31 -15.16
CA PHE A 40 -13.01 12.67 -15.17
C PHE A 40 -11.88 13.70 -15.28
N ARG A 41 -10.85 13.58 -14.44
CA ARG A 41 -9.66 14.47 -14.48
C ARG A 41 -8.94 14.43 -15.82
N ARG A 42 -8.77 13.25 -16.42
CA ARG A 42 -8.17 13.11 -17.76
C ARG A 42 -8.99 13.88 -18.80
N ASN A 43 -10.30 13.72 -18.77
CA ASN A 43 -11.20 14.39 -19.71
C ASN A 43 -11.16 15.91 -19.53
N VAL A 44 -11.13 16.40 -18.28
CA VAL A 44 -11.02 17.83 -17.99
C VAL A 44 -9.70 18.43 -18.50
N LYS A 45 -8.57 17.72 -18.35
CA LYS A 45 -7.29 18.15 -18.93
C LYS A 45 -7.37 18.25 -20.45
N MET A 46 -8.00 17.26 -21.09
CA MET A 46 -8.19 17.25 -22.54
C MET A 46 -9.09 18.40 -23.01
N LEU A 47 -10.16 18.71 -22.28
CA LEU A 47 -10.99 19.89 -22.55
C LEU A 47 -10.17 21.18 -22.46
N ASN A 48 -9.41 21.37 -21.39
CA ASN A 48 -8.56 22.56 -21.23
C ASN A 48 -7.52 22.71 -22.36
N TYR A 49 -7.00 21.58 -22.87
CA TYR A 49 -6.09 21.52 -24.02
C TYR A 49 -6.80 21.95 -25.31
N LEU A 50 -7.95 21.34 -25.63
CA LEU A 50 -8.73 21.68 -26.82
C LEU A 50 -9.19 23.15 -26.81
N THR A 51 -9.58 23.66 -25.64
CA THR A 51 -9.91 25.08 -25.49
C THR A 51 -8.70 25.97 -25.80
N ALA A 52 -7.48 25.54 -25.46
CA ALA A 52 -6.27 26.28 -25.79
C ALA A 52 -5.96 26.26 -27.29
N GLU A 53 -6.24 25.15 -27.98
CA GLU A 53 -6.11 25.08 -29.44
C GLU A 53 -7.10 26.03 -30.14
N ILE A 54 -8.36 26.05 -29.72
CA ILE A 54 -9.37 26.97 -30.27
C ILE A 54 -8.94 28.43 -30.10
N GLU A 55 -8.45 28.79 -28.91
CA GLU A 55 -7.95 30.14 -28.62
C GLU A 55 -6.70 30.50 -29.43
N ALA A 56 -5.80 29.54 -29.64
CA ALA A 56 -4.61 29.74 -30.47
C ALA A 56 -4.98 29.98 -31.93
N VAL A 57 -5.93 29.21 -32.48
CA VAL A 57 -6.46 29.39 -33.83
C VAL A 57 -7.18 30.74 -33.96
N GLY A 58 -7.98 31.11 -32.97
CA GLY A 58 -8.69 32.39 -32.94
C GLY A 58 -7.82 33.60 -32.61
N GLY A 59 -6.54 33.42 -32.24
CA GLY A 59 -5.63 34.50 -31.85
C GLY A 59 -6.01 35.20 -30.54
N LEU A 60 -6.86 34.59 -29.72
CA LEU A 60 -7.39 35.16 -28.48
C LEU A 60 -7.06 34.26 -27.28
N PRO A 61 -5.83 34.33 -26.74
CA PRO A 61 -5.43 33.47 -25.64
C PRO A 61 -6.25 33.74 -24.38
N ARG A 62 -6.65 32.66 -23.68
CA ARG A 62 -7.38 32.67 -22.39
C ARG A 62 -8.76 33.35 -22.42
N LEU A 63 -9.42 33.36 -23.57
CA LEU A 63 -10.79 33.87 -23.70
C LEU A 63 -11.81 33.03 -22.91
N PHE A 64 -11.64 31.72 -22.89
CA PHE A 64 -12.59 30.78 -22.30
C PHE A 64 -12.18 30.31 -20.90
N PRO A 65 -13.15 30.03 -20.01
CA PRO A 65 -12.85 29.53 -18.68
C PRO A 65 -12.12 28.18 -18.75
N ARG A 66 -11.22 27.95 -17.80
CA ARG A 66 -10.55 26.66 -17.63
C ARG A 66 -11.04 25.99 -16.36
N TYR A 67 -11.28 24.69 -16.45
CA TYR A 67 -11.53 23.90 -15.26
C TYR A 67 -10.27 23.83 -14.41
N LYS A 68 -10.43 23.99 -13.09
CA LYS A 68 -9.34 23.75 -12.14
C LYS A 68 -9.09 22.26 -12.03
N VAL A 69 -8.01 21.79 -12.64
CA VAL A 69 -7.57 20.41 -12.48
C VAL A 69 -6.80 20.33 -11.17
N SER A 70 -7.39 19.72 -10.14
CA SER A 70 -6.65 19.40 -8.93
C SER A 70 -5.63 18.30 -9.25
N SER A 71 -4.39 18.49 -8.79
CA SER A 71 -3.39 17.43 -8.79
C SER A 71 -3.93 16.22 -8.01
N PRO A 72 -3.52 14.98 -8.32
CA PRO A 72 -3.79 13.85 -7.46
C PRO A 72 -3.39 14.22 -6.03
N VAL A 73 -4.35 14.09 -5.10
CA VAL A 73 -4.05 14.22 -3.69
C VAL A 73 -3.33 12.91 -3.35
N TYR A 74 -2.01 12.94 -3.37
CA TYR A 74 -1.24 11.92 -2.68
C TYR A 74 -1.60 12.09 -1.21
N TYR A 75 -2.27 11.10 -0.62
CA TYR A 75 -2.49 11.09 0.82
C TYR A 75 -1.12 11.13 1.49
N LYS A 76 -0.73 12.31 1.97
CA LYS A 76 0.30 12.52 2.98
C LYS A 76 -0.42 12.59 4.30
N GLY A 77 -0.66 11.43 4.89
CA GLY A 77 -1.36 11.28 6.14
C GLY A 77 -0.73 10.18 6.96
N ASP A 78 -1.10 10.12 8.22
CA ASP A 78 -0.63 9.07 9.10
C ASP A 78 -1.23 7.73 8.66
N LEU A 79 -0.38 6.71 8.50
CA LEU A 79 -0.81 5.33 8.31
C LEU A 79 -0.98 4.71 9.71
N ILE A 80 -2.22 4.59 10.16
CA ILE A 80 -2.57 4.03 11.46
C ILE A 80 -3.14 2.63 11.25
N LEU A 81 -2.33 1.61 11.53
CA LEU A 81 -2.71 0.19 11.56
C LEU A 81 -2.69 -0.33 13.01
N ASN A 82 -3.08 -1.60 13.23
CA ASN A 82 -3.26 -2.16 14.57
C ASN A 82 -1.95 -2.18 15.37
N ASN A 83 -0.85 -2.56 14.71
CA ASN A 83 0.49 -2.64 15.31
C ASN A 83 1.41 -1.52 14.79
N ILE A 84 1.21 -1.08 13.54
CA ILE A 84 2.10 -0.13 12.85
C ILE A 84 1.40 1.23 12.72
N ASN A 85 1.92 2.21 13.45
CA ASN A 85 1.59 3.63 13.25
C ASN A 85 2.81 4.36 12.65
N ILE A 86 2.61 4.98 11.49
CA ILE A 86 3.62 5.77 10.79
C ILE A 86 3.05 7.15 10.49
N GLN A 87 3.68 8.17 11.06
CA GLN A 87 3.30 9.56 10.84
C GLN A 87 3.99 10.16 9.62
N ASN A 88 3.30 11.07 8.92
CA ASN A 88 3.85 11.81 7.76
C ASN A 88 4.44 10.92 6.65
N SER A 89 3.89 9.73 6.44
CA SER A 89 4.37 8.86 5.35
C SER A 89 3.85 9.34 3.99
N ASN A 90 4.65 9.16 2.94
CA ASN A 90 4.17 9.25 1.56
C ASN A 90 3.38 7.97 1.22
N VAL A 91 2.22 7.82 1.86
CA VAL A 91 1.33 6.64 1.79
C VAL A 91 0.86 6.35 0.34
N GLY A 92 0.94 7.34 -0.55
CA GLY A 92 0.64 7.18 -1.98
C GLY A 92 1.77 6.64 -2.88
N VAL A 93 3.01 6.48 -2.38
CA VAL A 93 4.18 6.02 -3.18
C VAL A 93 4.67 4.63 -2.74
N ILE A 94 4.53 4.33 -1.45
CA ILE A 94 4.82 3.00 -0.89
C ILE A 94 3.61 2.09 -1.11
N ASN A 95 3.83 0.83 -1.52
CA ASN A 95 2.77 -0.15 -1.62
C ASN A 95 2.27 -0.53 -0.22
N THR A 96 1.24 0.18 0.25
CA THR A 96 0.68 0.03 1.59
C THR A 96 0.10 -1.35 1.85
N GLY A 97 -0.22 -2.13 0.81
CA GLY A 97 -0.71 -3.50 0.96
C GLY A 97 0.31 -4.42 1.63
N ASN A 98 1.61 -4.21 1.37
CA ASN A 98 2.66 -5.00 2.03
C ASN A 98 2.75 -4.65 3.52
N VAL A 99 2.60 -3.37 3.87
CA VAL A 99 2.61 -2.91 5.27
C VAL A 99 1.38 -3.40 6.03
N GLU A 100 0.21 -3.40 5.38
CA GLU A 100 -1.02 -3.97 5.93
C GLU A 100 -0.89 -5.48 6.16
N SER A 101 -0.31 -6.21 5.19
CA SER A 101 -0.06 -7.65 5.35
C SER A 101 0.88 -7.94 6.50
N ILE A 102 1.96 -7.16 6.66
CA ILE A 102 2.86 -7.27 7.81
C ILE A 102 2.07 -7.03 9.10
N ASP A 103 1.29 -5.97 9.19
CA ASP A 103 0.51 -5.61 10.39
C ASP A 103 -0.46 -6.71 10.84
N VAL A 104 -1.12 -7.37 9.89
CA VAL A 104 -1.98 -8.53 10.15
C VAL A 104 -1.15 -9.70 10.68
N SER A 105 -0.06 -10.07 10.01
CA SER A 105 0.83 -11.15 10.44
C SER A 105 1.46 -10.91 11.82
N LEU A 106 1.75 -9.65 12.18
CA LEU A 106 2.20 -9.26 13.51
C LEU A 106 1.17 -9.57 14.59
N THR A 107 -0.12 -9.38 14.30
CA THR A 107 -1.20 -9.73 15.24
C THR A 107 -1.19 -11.23 15.53
N PHE A 108 -1.11 -12.07 14.47
CA PHE A 108 -1.03 -13.52 14.63
C PHE A 108 0.24 -13.97 15.36
N LEU A 109 1.39 -13.33 15.12
CA LEU A 109 2.63 -13.66 15.83
C LEU A 109 2.51 -13.40 17.33
N LYS A 110 1.89 -12.29 17.73
CA LYS A 110 1.63 -11.97 19.14
C LYS A 110 0.67 -12.98 19.77
N GLU A 111 -0.41 -13.34 19.08
CA GLU A 111 -1.37 -14.36 19.54
C GLU A 111 -0.71 -15.73 19.73
N GLN A 112 0.34 -16.05 18.97
CA GLN A 112 1.13 -17.28 19.10
C GLN A 112 2.25 -17.18 20.15
N GLY A 113 2.35 -16.08 20.90
CA GLY A 113 3.37 -15.86 21.94
C GLY A 113 4.74 -15.44 21.40
N ASN A 114 4.86 -15.12 20.11
CA ASN A 114 6.12 -14.66 19.48
C ASN A 114 6.24 -13.12 19.54
N GLU A 115 5.99 -12.51 20.70
CA GLU A 115 5.92 -11.05 20.85
C GLU A 115 7.24 -10.34 20.51
N GLU A 116 8.38 -10.93 20.88
CA GLU A 116 9.70 -10.34 20.63
C GLU A 116 9.99 -10.24 19.13
N ILE A 117 9.70 -11.30 18.36
CA ILE A 117 9.83 -11.32 16.90
C ILE A 117 8.89 -10.29 16.29
N ALA A 118 7.65 -10.23 16.75
CA ALA A 118 6.66 -9.28 16.26
C ALA A 118 7.11 -7.82 16.49
N GLU A 119 7.67 -7.51 17.65
CA GLU A 119 8.13 -6.14 17.94
C GLU A 119 9.36 -5.77 17.09
N LEU A 120 10.31 -6.68 16.89
CA LEU A 120 11.46 -6.43 16.03
C LEU A 120 11.06 -6.21 14.57
N ILE A 121 10.12 -7.00 14.03
CA ILE A 121 9.62 -6.82 12.65
C ILE A 121 8.87 -5.50 12.52
N LYS A 122 8.07 -5.11 13.52
CA LYS A 122 7.39 -3.82 13.57
C LYS A 122 8.39 -2.66 13.54
N ILE A 123 9.44 -2.72 14.35
CA ILE A 123 10.50 -1.70 14.39
C ILE A 123 11.20 -1.65 13.02
N LEU A 124 11.62 -2.79 12.49
CA LEU A 124 12.29 -2.88 11.19
C LEU A 124 11.44 -2.23 10.08
N THR A 125 10.14 -2.56 10.04
CA THR A 125 9.20 -2.02 9.05
C THR A 125 9.10 -0.50 9.14
N LYS A 126 8.98 0.05 10.36
CA LYS A 126 8.92 1.50 10.58
C LYS A 126 10.21 2.21 10.15
N GLU A 127 11.36 1.62 10.47
CA GLU A 127 12.65 2.20 10.12
C GLU A 127 12.90 2.17 8.61
N ILE A 128 12.54 1.10 7.90
CA ILE A 128 12.61 1.03 6.43
C ILE A 128 11.76 2.15 5.79
N ILE A 129 10.53 2.34 6.28
CA ILE A 129 9.62 3.33 5.71
C ILE A 129 10.12 4.77 5.94
N LYS A 130 10.62 5.05 7.15
CA LYS A 130 11.14 6.37 7.54
C LYS A 130 12.49 6.70 6.93
N ASN A 131 13.29 5.70 6.56
CA ASN A 131 14.63 5.89 6.02
C ASN A 131 14.55 6.70 4.70
N LYS A 132 15.23 7.83 4.63
CA LYS A 132 15.19 8.73 3.45
C LYS A 132 16.22 8.35 2.38
N ASP A 133 17.21 7.54 2.75
CA ASP A 133 18.33 7.15 1.91
C ASP A 133 18.00 5.93 1.03
N ILE A 134 16.97 5.16 1.40
CA ILE A 134 16.44 4.06 0.58
C ILE A 134 15.48 4.65 -0.47
N VAL A 135 15.74 4.33 -1.74
CA VAL A 135 14.86 4.73 -2.86
C VAL A 135 13.53 3.98 -2.78
N GLU A 136 12.43 4.64 -3.14
CA GLU A 136 11.06 4.09 -2.97
C GLU A 136 10.85 2.71 -3.62
N ASN A 137 11.42 2.44 -4.79
CA ASN A 137 11.34 1.12 -5.42
C ASN A 137 12.01 0.04 -4.56
N GLN A 138 13.19 0.33 -4.02
CA GLN A 138 13.89 -0.58 -3.11
C GLN A 138 13.14 -0.77 -1.80
N LYS A 139 12.51 0.29 -1.25
CA LYS A 139 11.64 0.15 -0.08
C LYS A 139 10.50 -0.83 -0.35
N ASN A 140 9.83 -0.70 -1.50
CA ASN A 140 8.73 -1.57 -1.87
C ASN A 140 9.16 -3.03 -1.98
N GLU A 141 10.29 -3.30 -2.62
CA GLU A 141 10.87 -4.66 -2.73
C GLU A 141 11.23 -5.23 -1.35
N ILE A 142 11.89 -4.45 -0.50
CA ILE A 142 12.26 -4.89 0.86
C ILE A 142 10.99 -5.18 1.68
N LEU A 143 9.97 -4.32 1.61
CA LEU A 143 8.71 -4.50 2.33
C LEU A 143 7.90 -5.69 1.81
N GLU A 144 7.96 -5.99 0.51
CA GLU A 144 7.35 -7.19 -0.07
C GLU A 144 8.00 -8.46 0.46
N GLN A 145 9.33 -8.50 0.45
CA GLN A 145 10.11 -9.61 0.99
C GLN A 145 9.88 -9.79 2.50
N LEU A 146 9.80 -8.68 3.24
CA LEU A 146 9.50 -8.68 4.66
C LEU A 146 8.08 -9.16 4.95
N ALA A 147 7.10 -8.78 4.12
CA ALA A 147 5.72 -9.28 4.23
C ALA A 147 5.68 -10.80 4.08
N PHE A 148 6.35 -11.34 3.06
CA PHE A 148 6.45 -12.79 2.87
C PHE A 148 7.10 -13.50 4.07
N ILE A 149 8.21 -12.98 4.60
CA ILE A 149 8.86 -13.56 5.78
C ILE A 149 7.89 -13.55 6.96
N THR A 150 7.24 -12.42 7.23
CA THR A 150 6.33 -12.28 8.37
C THR A 150 5.16 -13.25 8.27
N GLU A 151 4.58 -13.43 7.07
CA GLU A 151 3.55 -14.43 6.80
C GLU A 151 4.03 -15.87 7.06
N GLN A 152 5.23 -16.22 6.61
CA GLN A 152 5.83 -17.53 6.89
C GLN A 152 6.10 -17.74 8.39
N LEU A 153 6.36 -16.68 9.15
CA LEU A 153 6.54 -16.78 10.60
C LEU A 153 5.21 -16.94 11.35
N SER A 154 4.11 -16.43 10.80
CA SER A 154 2.77 -16.58 11.38
C SER A 154 2.18 -17.98 11.19
N ILE A 155 2.82 -18.88 10.43
CA ILE A 155 2.39 -20.29 10.29
C ILE A 155 3.27 -21.25 11.11
N PRO A 156 2.78 -22.46 11.44
CA PRO A 156 3.53 -23.46 12.22
C PRO A 156 4.88 -23.80 11.58
N LYS A 157 5.91 -24.05 12.40
CA LYS A 157 7.30 -24.27 11.96
C LYS A 157 7.42 -25.39 10.92
N GLU A 158 6.59 -26.43 11.04
CA GLU A 158 6.58 -27.61 10.19
C GLU A 158 6.07 -27.31 8.76
N GLN A 159 5.27 -26.25 8.62
CA GLN A 159 4.67 -25.83 7.35
C GLN A 159 5.47 -24.72 6.65
N ARG A 160 6.50 -24.20 7.31
CA ARG A 160 7.32 -23.10 6.79
C ARG A 160 8.18 -23.60 5.63
N LYS A 161 8.27 -22.78 4.58
CA LYS A 161 9.20 -23.02 3.48
C LYS A 161 10.60 -22.52 3.86
N THR A 162 11.27 -23.21 4.79
CA THR A 162 12.51 -22.77 5.44
C THR A 162 13.65 -22.41 4.47
N SER A 163 13.81 -23.16 3.37
CA SER A 163 14.83 -22.86 2.35
C SER A 163 14.53 -21.54 1.62
N ILE A 164 13.26 -21.27 1.32
CA ILE A 164 12.83 -20.01 0.70
C ILE A 164 12.99 -18.87 1.69
N LEU A 165 12.62 -19.08 2.96
CA LEU A 165 12.76 -18.11 4.03
C LEU A 165 14.22 -17.66 4.19
N LYS A 166 15.18 -18.61 4.21
CA LYS A 166 16.63 -18.31 4.24
C LYS A 166 17.09 -17.49 3.04
N THR A 167 16.60 -17.83 1.85
CA THR A 167 16.96 -17.13 0.61
C THR A 167 16.50 -15.68 0.65
N ILE A 168 15.23 -15.45 1.01
CA ILE A 168 14.66 -14.10 1.09
C ILE A 168 15.33 -13.29 2.20
N PHE A 169 15.65 -13.93 3.34
CA PHE A 169 16.43 -13.27 4.39
C PHE A 169 17.79 -12.78 3.90
N ALA A 170 18.50 -13.58 3.09
CA ALA A 170 19.77 -13.18 2.51
C ALA A 170 19.61 -12.02 1.52
N THR A 171 18.56 -12.04 0.70
CA THR A 171 18.23 -10.94 -0.21
C THR A 171 17.98 -9.63 0.55
N ILE A 172 17.15 -9.65 1.60
CA ILE A 172 16.92 -8.46 2.43
C ILE A 172 18.24 -7.99 3.04
N PHE A 173 19.04 -8.90 3.59
CA PHE A 173 20.34 -8.58 4.18
C PHE A 173 21.26 -7.85 3.19
N THR A 174 21.32 -8.30 1.93
CA THR A 174 22.08 -7.61 0.89
C THR A 174 21.51 -6.23 0.57
N SER A 175 20.19 -6.11 0.45
CA SER A 175 19.50 -4.85 0.12
C SER A 175 19.65 -3.77 1.19
N ILE A 176 19.80 -4.17 2.46
CA ILE A 176 19.96 -3.23 3.57
C ILE A 176 21.39 -3.14 4.11
N SER A 177 22.36 -3.79 3.44
CA SER A 177 23.74 -3.92 3.93
C SER A 177 24.46 -2.57 4.17
N GLY A 178 24.05 -1.51 3.46
CA GLY A 178 24.56 -0.16 3.65
C GLY A 178 23.97 0.58 4.88
N PHE A 179 23.01 0.00 5.59
CA PHE A 179 22.28 0.64 6.69
C PHE A 179 22.46 -0.15 8.00
N SER A 180 23.49 0.21 8.78
CA SER A 180 23.87 -0.48 10.03
C SER A 180 22.69 -0.69 10.99
N ASN A 181 21.87 0.33 11.21
CA ASN A 181 20.73 0.25 12.12
C ASN A 181 19.69 -0.79 11.68
N LEU A 182 19.45 -0.93 10.37
CA LEU A 182 18.51 -1.91 9.83
C LEU A 182 19.09 -3.32 9.87
N LEU A 183 20.39 -3.45 9.59
CA LEU A 183 21.13 -4.70 9.71
C LEU A 183 21.08 -5.27 11.12
N GLU A 184 21.34 -4.45 12.14
CA GLU A 184 21.31 -4.87 13.54
C GLU A 184 19.95 -5.44 13.96
N ILE A 185 18.85 -4.80 13.52
CA ILE A 185 17.50 -5.29 13.79
C ILE A 185 17.27 -6.62 13.06
N LEU A 186 17.63 -6.71 11.78
CA LEU A 186 17.45 -7.92 10.99
C LEU A 186 18.24 -9.11 11.55
N GLU A 187 19.45 -8.88 12.05
CA GLU A 187 20.26 -9.92 12.70
C GLU A 187 19.60 -10.45 13.98
N LYS A 188 18.99 -9.58 14.79
CA LYS A 188 18.22 -10.02 15.96
C LYS A 188 17.04 -10.90 15.55
N VAL A 189 16.31 -10.49 14.52
CA VAL A 189 15.20 -11.29 13.97
C VAL A 189 15.70 -12.65 13.48
N LYS A 190 16.84 -12.69 12.77
CA LYS A 190 17.46 -13.93 12.28
C LYS A 190 17.74 -14.92 13.42
N LYS A 191 18.34 -14.45 14.52
CA LYS A 191 18.71 -15.27 15.70
C LYS A 191 17.51 -15.89 16.42
N LEU A 192 16.33 -15.27 16.33
CA LEU A 192 15.10 -15.78 16.97
C LEU A 192 14.37 -16.79 16.08
N ILE A 193 14.63 -16.78 14.77
CA ILE A 193 13.95 -17.64 13.79
C ILE A 193 14.74 -18.91 13.51
N PHE A 194 16.06 -18.78 13.38
CA PHE A 194 16.99 -19.84 12.97
C PHE A 194 17.95 -20.20 14.08
#